data_AF-A0A421K7L5-F1
#
_entry.id   AF-A0A421K7L5-F1
#
_cell.length_a   1.000
_cell.length_b   1.000
_cell.length_c   1.000
_cell.angle_alpha   90.00
_cell.angle_beta   90.00
_cell.angle_gamma   90.00
#
_symmetry.space_group_name_H-M   'P 1'
#
loop_
_entity.id
_entity.type
_entity.pdbx_description
1 polymer ?
#
loop_
_entity_poly.entity_id
_entity_poly.type
_entity_poly.pdbx_seq_one_letter_code
_entity_poly.pdbx_strand_id
1 'polypeptide(L)'
;MNEIQIPVTVSGPGSQPAEEDGADLEILQLPDEMSTFSMPTLQDVEDVSKLQDGMAVLKQLDEILKQQAKARQVTPEYIDINHLDAADKQLIDQVLGEGEVSMLYESSDTTARIQESVMAGLWRVRYYNDADEVTADTVEVAYVPRLSQRHVFKQAAHRVEHQRDSIPDGVINAPPLLAEINDKVAEFRPGKDNHIINLTLLPQTEADIEFLTRVLGKGPLTILSRGYGNCRITSTAVQNVWWVQYFNSQDKNILNTIEIGAIPAVAAAAHEDVQDSAERLSEILEAYL
;
A
#
# COMPACT_ATOMS: atom_id res chain seq x y z
N MET A 1 28.45 67.84 15.20
CA MET A 1 27.75 66.53 15.14
C MET A 1 27.70 66.17 13.66
N ASN A 2 28.46 65.17 13.22
CA ASN A 2 28.41 64.70 11.84
C ASN A 2 27.33 63.63 11.74
N GLU A 3 26.34 63.85 10.88
CA GLU A 3 25.34 62.84 10.52
C GLU A 3 26.03 61.70 9.77
N ILE A 4 25.87 60.48 10.29
CA ILE A 4 26.28 59.25 9.62
C ILE A 4 25.09 58.82 8.75
N GLN A 5 25.17 59.00 7.44
CA GLN A 5 24.20 58.43 6.51
C GLN A 5 24.53 56.96 6.27
N ILE A 6 23.69 56.07 6.80
CA ILE A 6 23.70 54.64 6.47
C ILE A 6 22.77 54.47 5.26
N PRO A 7 23.25 54.01 4.09
CA PRO A 7 22.37 53.73 2.96
C PRO A 7 21.49 52.52 3.31
N VAL A 8 20.18 52.74 3.39
CA VAL A 8 19.21 51.64 3.54
C VAL A 8 18.95 51.07 2.16
N THR A 9 19.55 49.92 1.87
CA THR A 9 19.24 49.13 0.66
C THR A 9 18.00 48.29 0.95
N VAL A 10 16.87 48.62 0.31
CA VAL A 10 15.65 47.81 0.41
C VAL A 10 15.88 46.52 -0.38
N SER A 11 16.11 45.42 0.33
CA SER A 11 16.24 44.08 -0.26
C SER A 11 14.85 43.46 -0.36
N GLY A 12 14.36 43.29 -1.58
CA GLY A 12 13.12 42.58 -1.88
C GLY A 12 13.34 41.10 -2.19
N PRO A 13 12.28 40.27 -2.24
CA PRO A 13 12.40 38.87 -2.65
C PRO A 13 13.12 38.75 -4.01
N GLY A 14 14.16 37.92 -4.10
CA GLY A 14 14.97 37.74 -5.32
C GLY A 14 16.26 38.57 -5.42
N SER A 15 16.64 39.31 -4.37
CA SER A 15 17.90 40.09 -4.32
C SER A 15 19.07 39.37 -3.64
N GLN A 16 18.94 38.07 -3.39
CA GLN A 16 20.06 37.24 -2.95
C GLN A 16 21.08 37.11 -4.08
N PRO A 17 22.40 37.25 -3.81
CA PRO A 17 23.41 36.93 -4.80
C PRO A 17 23.22 35.46 -5.22
N ALA A 18 23.26 35.18 -6.52
CA ALA A 18 23.37 33.81 -6.99
C ALA A 18 24.62 33.21 -6.34
N GLU A 19 24.48 32.06 -5.66
CA GLU A 19 25.62 31.40 -5.03
C GLU A 19 26.70 31.13 -6.08
N GLU A 20 27.96 31.43 -5.74
CA GLU A 20 29.10 31.35 -6.66
C GLU A 20 29.37 29.92 -7.17
N ASP A 21 28.72 28.92 -6.56
CA ASP A 21 28.92 27.50 -6.84
C ASP A 21 27.81 26.87 -7.70
N GLY A 22 26.89 27.66 -8.28
CA GLY A 22 26.05 27.25 -9.41
C GLY A 22 25.38 25.88 -9.30
N ALA A 23 25.12 25.40 -8.07
CA ALA A 23 24.40 24.17 -7.87
C ALA A 23 22.96 24.49 -8.24
N ASP A 24 22.57 24.11 -9.45
CA ASP A 24 21.17 23.91 -9.77
C ASP A 24 20.62 23.07 -8.61
N LEU A 25 19.79 23.70 -7.77
CA LEU A 25 19.06 22.97 -6.76
C LEU A 25 18.25 21.95 -7.55
N GLU A 26 18.68 20.69 -7.54
CA GLU A 26 17.89 19.57 -8.05
C GLU A 26 16.67 19.47 -7.14
N ILE A 27 15.68 20.32 -7.42
CA ILE A 27 14.40 20.31 -6.73
C ILE A 27 13.82 18.93 -7.00
N LEU A 28 13.72 18.13 -5.93
CA LEU A 28 13.12 16.82 -5.97
C LEU A 28 11.70 16.99 -6.54
N GLN A 29 11.45 16.46 -7.74
CA GLN A 29 10.12 16.45 -8.31
C GLN A 29 9.27 15.52 -7.45
N LEU A 30 8.37 16.10 -6.65
CA LEU A 30 7.45 15.33 -5.84
C LEU A 30 6.33 14.77 -6.75
N PRO A 31 5.62 13.72 -6.32
CA PRO A 31 4.42 13.29 -7.01
C PRO A 31 3.40 14.45 -7.05
N ASP A 32 2.98 14.83 -8.26
CA ASP A 32 2.10 15.99 -8.49
C ASP A 32 0.63 15.61 -8.71
N GLU A 33 0.33 14.34 -8.97
CA GLU A 33 -1.03 13.85 -9.26
C GLU A 33 -1.56 13.00 -8.11
N MET A 34 -2.72 13.38 -7.56
CA MET A 34 -3.54 12.52 -6.70
C MET A 34 -4.70 11.98 -7.54
N SER A 35 -4.90 10.65 -7.55
CA SER A 35 -6.09 10.08 -8.18
C SER A 35 -7.29 10.37 -7.31
N THR A 36 -8.09 11.37 -7.67
CA THR A 36 -9.41 11.56 -7.06
C THR A 36 -10.35 10.46 -7.51
N PHE A 37 -11.34 10.12 -6.68
CA PHE A 37 -12.41 9.21 -7.08
C PHE A 37 -12.98 9.62 -8.45
N SER A 38 -13.00 8.65 -9.37
CA SER A 38 -13.61 8.79 -10.69
C SER A 38 -14.70 7.75 -10.79
N MET A 39 -15.92 8.21 -11.11
CA MET A 39 -17.06 7.30 -11.22
C MET A 39 -16.77 6.24 -12.28
N PRO A 40 -16.95 4.94 -11.97
CA PRO A 40 -16.76 3.89 -12.94
C PRO A 40 -17.71 4.12 -14.13
N THR A 41 -17.31 3.64 -15.30
CA THR A 41 -18.22 3.66 -16.46
C THR A 41 -19.40 2.76 -16.14
N LEU A 42 -20.62 3.27 -16.14
CA LEU A 42 -21.83 2.46 -15.88
C LEU A 42 -22.35 1.86 -17.20
N GLN A 43 -22.79 0.61 -17.17
CA GLN A 43 -23.52 -0.01 -18.29
C GLN A 43 -24.95 0.54 -18.41
N ASP A 44 -25.59 0.34 -19.56
CA ASP A 44 -26.99 0.68 -19.75
C ASP A 44 -27.91 -0.22 -18.91
N VAL A 45 -28.97 0.37 -18.34
CA VAL A 45 -29.92 -0.33 -17.43
C VAL A 45 -30.55 -1.55 -18.09
N GLU A 46 -30.82 -1.50 -19.40
CA GLU A 46 -31.40 -2.62 -20.15
C GLU A 46 -30.48 -3.86 -20.16
N ASP A 47 -29.16 -3.66 -20.22
CA ASP A 47 -28.20 -4.76 -20.21
C ASP A 47 -27.98 -5.29 -18.81
N VAL A 48 -27.91 -4.42 -17.81
CA VAL A 48 -27.81 -4.81 -16.40
C VAL A 48 -29.04 -5.56 -15.90
N SER A 49 -30.22 -5.28 -16.45
CA SER A 49 -31.47 -6.00 -16.08
C SER A 49 -31.41 -7.52 -16.31
N LYS A 50 -30.49 -7.98 -17.17
CA LYS A 50 -30.24 -9.39 -17.50
C LYS A 50 -29.19 -10.03 -16.57
N LEU A 51 -28.42 -9.23 -15.84
CA LEU A 51 -27.28 -9.63 -14.99
C LEU A 51 -27.72 -9.68 -13.52
N GLN A 52 -28.67 -10.58 -13.24
CA GLN A 52 -29.35 -10.62 -11.94
C GLN A 52 -28.44 -11.10 -10.82
N ASP A 53 -27.56 -12.06 -11.08
CA ASP A 53 -26.69 -12.64 -10.06
C ASP A 53 -25.55 -11.66 -9.70
N GLY A 54 -24.97 -10.98 -10.69
CA GLY A 54 -24.00 -9.92 -10.46
C GLY A 54 -24.59 -8.74 -9.69
N MET A 55 -25.80 -8.31 -10.05
CA MET A 55 -26.53 -7.27 -9.32
C MET A 55 -26.88 -7.69 -7.89
N ALA A 56 -27.21 -8.97 -7.66
CA ALA A 56 -27.47 -9.48 -6.32
C ALA A 56 -26.21 -9.42 -5.43
N VAL A 57 -25.05 -9.77 -5.97
CA VAL A 57 -23.76 -9.63 -5.26
C VAL A 57 -23.45 -8.17 -4.95
N LEU A 58 -23.64 -7.26 -5.89
CA LEU A 58 -23.40 -5.83 -5.65
C LEU A 58 -24.31 -5.25 -4.56
N LYS A 59 -25.59 -5.64 -4.54
CA LYS A 59 -26.52 -5.28 -3.45
C LYS A 59 -26.10 -5.87 -2.11
N GLN A 60 -25.60 -7.11 -2.11
CA GLN A 60 -25.07 -7.72 -0.89
C GLN A 60 -23.82 -6.98 -0.40
N LEU A 61 -22.91 -6.58 -1.29
CA LEU A 61 -21.75 -5.77 -0.94
C LEU A 61 -22.13 -4.41 -0.34
N ASP A 62 -23.13 -3.74 -0.92
CA ASP A 62 -23.66 -2.47 -0.41
C ASP A 62 -24.23 -2.60 1.01
N GLU A 63 -24.98 -3.67 1.29
CA GLU A 63 -25.47 -3.95 2.64
C GLU A 63 -24.34 -4.23 3.63
N ILE A 64 -23.30 -4.99 3.23
CA ILE A 64 -22.12 -5.22 4.07
C ILE A 64 -21.40 -3.89 4.34
N LEU A 65 -21.15 -3.08 3.31
CA LEU A 65 -20.51 -1.77 3.46
C LEU A 65 -21.28 -0.85 4.41
N LYS A 66 -22.61 -0.75 4.26
CA LYS A 66 -23.47 0.03 5.17
C LYS A 66 -23.39 -0.43 6.62
N GLN A 67 -23.24 -1.73 6.85
CA GLN A 67 -23.06 -2.27 8.20
C GLN A 67 -21.67 -1.94 8.75
N GLN A 68 -20.62 -2.14 7.94
CA GLN A 68 -19.23 -1.89 8.31
C GLN A 68 -18.94 -0.39 8.53
N ALA A 69 -19.56 0.50 7.76
CA ALA A 69 -19.48 1.96 7.91
C ALA A 69 -20.02 2.47 9.27
N LYS A 70 -20.97 1.75 9.88
CA LYS A 70 -21.54 2.06 11.20
C LYS A 70 -20.81 1.38 12.35
N ALA A 71 -19.99 0.37 12.05
CA ALA A 71 -19.24 -0.37 13.04
C ALA A 71 -18.06 0.46 13.56
N ARG A 72 -17.63 0.24 14.81
CA ARG A 72 -16.44 0.91 15.36
C ARG A 72 -15.13 0.46 14.71
N GLN A 73 -15.15 -0.73 14.11
CA GLN A 73 -13.99 -1.33 13.47
C GLN A 73 -14.51 -2.26 12.38
N VAL A 74 -13.86 -2.23 11.22
CA VAL A 74 -14.22 -3.10 10.11
C VAL A 74 -13.78 -4.53 10.43
N THR A 75 -14.72 -5.46 10.35
CA THR A 75 -14.42 -6.90 10.36
C THR A 75 -14.40 -7.36 8.92
N PRO A 76 -13.28 -7.93 8.42
CA PRO A 76 -13.19 -8.33 7.02
C PRO A 76 -14.31 -9.30 6.64
N GLU A 77 -15.12 -8.98 5.64
CA GLU A 77 -16.16 -9.88 5.11
C GLU A 77 -15.89 -10.16 3.64
N TYR A 78 -16.29 -11.33 3.15
CA TYR A 78 -16.08 -11.71 1.76
C TYR A 78 -17.29 -12.42 1.17
N ILE A 79 -17.45 -12.28 -0.14
CA ILE A 79 -18.44 -13.00 -0.94
C ILE A 79 -17.68 -13.77 -2.02
N ASP A 80 -17.93 -15.07 -2.10
CA ASP A 80 -17.44 -15.91 -3.20
C ASP A 80 -18.28 -15.65 -4.45
N ILE A 81 -17.62 -15.24 -5.54
CA ILE A 81 -18.22 -14.93 -6.83
C ILE A 81 -17.74 -15.88 -7.93
N ASN A 82 -17.00 -16.94 -7.57
CA ASN A 82 -16.44 -17.88 -8.53
C ASN A 82 -17.52 -18.59 -9.37
N HIS A 83 -18.69 -18.79 -8.79
CA HIS A 83 -19.85 -19.44 -9.42
C HIS A 83 -20.55 -18.58 -10.49
N LEU A 84 -20.30 -17.27 -10.51
CA LEU A 84 -20.92 -16.36 -11.48
C LEU A 84 -20.40 -16.60 -12.90
N ASP A 85 -21.26 -16.30 -13.87
CA ASP A 85 -20.87 -16.31 -15.28
C ASP A 85 -19.95 -15.12 -15.63
N ALA A 86 -19.45 -15.12 -16.87
CA ALA A 86 -18.51 -14.09 -17.31
C ALA A 86 -19.13 -12.69 -17.38
N ALA A 87 -20.42 -12.57 -17.71
CA ALA A 87 -21.08 -11.28 -17.87
C ALA A 87 -21.38 -10.65 -16.51
N ASP A 88 -21.84 -11.44 -15.53
CA ASP A 88 -22.03 -10.98 -14.15
C ASP A 88 -20.70 -10.58 -13.50
N LYS A 89 -19.62 -11.35 -13.73
CA LYS A 89 -18.27 -11.00 -13.24
C LYS A 89 -17.73 -9.71 -13.86
N GLN A 90 -18.06 -9.46 -15.13
CA GLN A 90 -17.67 -8.24 -15.85
C GLN A 90 -18.42 -7.02 -15.32
N LEU A 91 -19.72 -7.15 -14.99
CA LEU A 91 -20.46 -6.10 -14.31
C LEU A 91 -19.81 -5.73 -12.97
N ILE A 92 -19.44 -6.73 -12.18
CA ILE A 92 -18.74 -6.50 -10.90
C ILE A 92 -17.39 -5.80 -11.13
N ASP A 93 -16.57 -6.27 -12.08
CA ASP A 93 -15.29 -5.61 -12.41
C ASP A 93 -15.50 -4.15 -12.81
N GLN A 94 -16.53 -3.86 -13.60
CA GLN A 94 -16.82 -2.53 -14.09
C GLN A 94 -17.28 -1.59 -12.96
N VAL A 95 -18.15 -2.07 -12.07
CA VAL A 95 -18.64 -1.28 -10.92
C VAL A 95 -17.53 -1.05 -9.89
N LEU A 96 -16.70 -2.06 -9.63
CA LEU A 96 -15.58 -1.92 -8.70
C LEU A 96 -14.47 -1.02 -9.27
N GLY A 97 -14.18 -1.13 -10.57
CA GLY A 97 -13.03 -0.46 -11.17
C GLY A 97 -11.69 -0.86 -10.53
N GLU A 98 -10.63 -0.12 -10.85
CA GLU A 98 -9.30 -0.34 -10.29
C GLU A 98 -8.84 0.89 -9.51
N GLY A 99 -8.65 0.71 -8.21
CA GLY A 99 -8.10 1.70 -7.30
C GLY A 99 -6.57 1.79 -7.33
N GLU A 100 -6.05 2.48 -6.33
CA GLU A 100 -4.64 2.82 -6.23
C GLU A 100 -3.77 1.65 -5.72
N VAL A 101 -4.33 0.80 -4.86
CA VAL A 101 -3.62 -0.29 -4.21
C VAL A 101 -3.85 -1.62 -4.92
N SER A 102 -2.76 -2.31 -5.23
CA SER A 102 -2.78 -3.68 -5.76
C SER A 102 -1.77 -4.54 -4.99
N MET A 103 -2.04 -5.83 -4.88
CA MET A 103 -1.17 -6.77 -4.19
C MET A 103 -0.98 -8.05 -4.98
N LEU A 104 0.22 -8.59 -4.87
CA LEU A 104 0.59 -9.90 -5.38
C LEU A 104 1.05 -10.75 -4.20
N TYR A 105 0.35 -11.86 -3.98
CA TYR A 105 0.73 -12.87 -2.99
C TYR A 105 1.28 -14.10 -3.73
N GLU A 106 2.48 -14.52 -3.37
CA GLU A 106 3.19 -15.67 -3.95
C GLU A 106 3.76 -16.53 -2.82
N SER A 107 3.13 -17.66 -2.55
CA SER A 107 3.70 -18.75 -1.75
C SER A 107 3.99 -19.97 -2.62
N SER A 108 4.58 -21.02 -2.04
CA SER A 108 4.86 -22.28 -2.74
C SER A 108 3.62 -23.05 -3.19
N ASP A 109 2.45 -22.72 -2.64
CA ASP A 109 1.19 -23.46 -2.78
C ASP A 109 0.01 -22.59 -3.21
N THR A 110 0.18 -21.27 -3.26
CA THR A 110 -0.91 -20.33 -3.55
C THR A 110 -0.36 -19.04 -4.15
N THR A 111 -0.91 -18.67 -5.30
CA THR A 111 -0.74 -17.33 -5.87
C THR A 111 -2.08 -16.60 -5.78
N ALA A 112 -2.06 -15.34 -5.38
CA ALA A 112 -3.25 -14.50 -5.43
C ALA A 112 -2.94 -13.11 -5.97
N ARG A 113 -3.84 -12.59 -6.80
CA ARG A 113 -3.83 -11.19 -7.26
C ARG A 113 -4.97 -10.47 -6.57
N ILE A 114 -4.63 -9.35 -5.95
CA ILE A 114 -5.56 -8.55 -5.15
C ILE A 114 -5.58 -7.14 -5.70
N GLN A 115 -6.78 -6.61 -5.93
CA GLN A 115 -6.97 -5.26 -6.48
C GLN A 115 -7.97 -4.52 -5.60
N GLU A 116 -7.58 -3.37 -5.07
CA GLU A 116 -8.55 -2.45 -4.47
C GLU A 116 -9.41 -1.84 -5.57
N SER A 117 -10.68 -1.62 -5.25
CA SER A 117 -11.62 -0.94 -6.14
C SER A 117 -11.39 0.58 -6.11
N VAL A 118 -12.05 1.34 -6.98
CA VAL A 118 -12.06 2.82 -6.86
C VAL A 118 -12.75 3.32 -5.59
N MET A 119 -13.49 2.44 -4.91
CA MET A 119 -14.06 2.62 -3.58
C MET A 119 -13.14 1.92 -2.57
N ALA A 120 -12.37 2.71 -1.82
CA ALA A 120 -11.37 2.20 -0.89
C ALA A 120 -11.96 1.29 0.19
N GLY A 121 -11.26 0.20 0.50
CA GLY A 121 -11.73 -0.85 1.40
C GLY A 121 -12.63 -1.92 0.78
N LEU A 122 -12.99 -1.78 -0.51
CA LEU A 122 -13.52 -2.87 -1.33
C LEU A 122 -12.39 -3.49 -2.17
N TRP A 123 -12.30 -4.81 -2.15
CA TRP A 123 -11.20 -5.55 -2.76
C TRP A 123 -11.72 -6.69 -3.62
N ARG A 124 -11.07 -6.94 -4.75
CA ARG A 124 -11.21 -8.20 -5.48
C ARG A 124 -9.98 -9.07 -5.25
N VAL A 125 -10.19 -10.32 -4.88
CA VAL A 125 -9.13 -11.29 -4.58
C VAL A 125 -9.33 -12.51 -5.46
N ARG A 126 -8.38 -12.76 -6.37
CA ARG A 126 -8.38 -13.94 -7.26
C ARG A 126 -7.22 -14.84 -6.89
N TYR A 127 -7.51 -16.10 -6.60
CA TYR A 127 -6.54 -17.15 -6.31
C TYR A 127 -6.26 -17.97 -7.57
N TYR A 128 -5.00 -18.33 -7.78
CA TYR A 128 -4.53 -19.03 -8.97
C TYR A 128 -3.79 -20.31 -8.58
N ASN A 129 -3.92 -21.34 -9.42
CA ASN A 129 -3.10 -22.55 -9.36
C ASN A 129 -1.78 -22.37 -10.14
N ASP A 130 -0.93 -23.41 -10.15
CA ASP A 130 0.35 -23.45 -10.87
C ASP A 130 0.20 -23.30 -12.41
N ALA A 131 -1.00 -23.51 -12.96
CA ALA A 131 -1.31 -23.34 -14.38
C ALA A 131 -1.85 -21.93 -14.71
N ASP A 132 -1.82 -21.00 -13.74
CA ASP A 132 -2.38 -19.64 -13.81
C ASP A 132 -3.90 -19.62 -14.08
N GLU A 133 -4.61 -20.66 -13.63
CA GLU A 133 -6.06 -20.74 -13.69
C GLU A 133 -6.69 -20.28 -12.37
N VAL A 134 -7.78 -19.52 -12.45
CA VAL A 134 -8.49 -19.02 -11.26
C VAL A 134 -9.16 -20.18 -10.52
N THR A 135 -8.75 -20.42 -9.28
CA THR A 135 -9.33 -21.44 -8.40
C THR A 135 -10.41 -20.88 -7.47
N ALA A 136 -10.34 -19.60 -7.15
CA ALA A 136 -11.34 -18.87 -6.38
C ALA A 136 -11.31 -17.38 -6.76
N ASP A 137 -12.49 -16.75 -6.74
CA ASP A 137 -12.67 -15.33 -7.05
C ASP A 137 -13.63 -14.76 -6.00
N THR A 138 -13.15 -13.83 -5.20
CA THR A 138 -13.90 -13.26 -4.08
C THR A 138 -13.84 -11.74 -4.10
N VAL A 139 -14.88 -11.12 -3.56
CA VAL A 139 -14.90 -9.69 -3.24
C VAL A 139 -14.91 -9.54 -1.72
N GLU A 140 -14.05 -8.66 -1.19
CA GLU A 140 -13.89 -8.44 0.26
C GLU A 140 -14.17 -6.99 0.66
N VAL A 141 -14.80 -6.78 1.81
CA VAL A 141 -14.89 -5.49 2.51
C VAL A 141 -13.95 -5.53 3.70
N ALA A 142 -12.86 -4.77 3.66
CA ALA A 142 -11.86 -4.74 4.72
C ALA A 142 -10.96 -3.51 4.59
N TYR A 143 -10.33 -3.06 5.70
CA TYR A 143 -9.23 -2.08 5.59
C TYR A 143 -8.09 -2.62 4.72
N VAL A 144 -7.83 -3.93 4.86
CA VAL A 144 -6.87 -4.69 4.09
C VAL A 144 -7.41 -6.12 3.97
N PRO A 145 -7.29 -6.77 2.79
CA PRO A 145 -7.74 -8.15 2.56
C PRO A 145 -7.23 -9.13 3.61
N ARG A 146 -8.04 -10.15 3.92
CA ARG A 146 -7.71 -11.17 4.94
C ARG A 146 -6.38 -11.88 4.66
N LEU A 147 -6.07 -12.12 3.38
CA LEU A 147 -4.85 -12.78 2.94
C LEU A 147 -3.58 -11.99 3.33
N SER A 148 -3.67 -10.67 3.31
CA SER A 148 -2.54 -9.76 3.55
C SER A 148 -2.23 -9.53 5.03
N GLN A 149 -2.99 -10.16 5.93
CA GLN A 149 -2.79 -10.06 7.37
C GLN A 149 -1.81 -11.15 7.86
N ARG A 150 -2.04 -11.73 9.05
CA ARG A 150 -1.13 -12.69 9.71
C ARG A 150 -0.73 -13.90 8.85
N HIS A 151 -1.53 -14.27 7.84
CA HIS A 151 -1.21 -15.37 6.92
C HIS A 151 0.08 -15.14 6.12
N VAL A 152 0.41 -13.87 5.82
CA VAL A 152 1.65 -13.48 5.12
C VAL A 152 2.90 -13.98 5.84
N PHE A 153 2.90 -13.96 7.18
CA PHE A 153 4.06 -14.32 7.98
C PHE A 153 4.00 -15.74 8.56
N LYS A 154 3.14 -16.62 8.02
CA LYS A 154 2.97 -17.99 8.54
C LYS A 154 4.27 -18.80 8.53
N GLN A 155 5.13 -18.58 7.53
CA GLN A 155 6.42 -19.25 7.37
C GLN A 155 7.62 -18.36 7.74
N ALA A 156 7.37 -17.13 8.21
CA ALA A 156 8.43 -16.18 8.51
C ALA A 156 9.14 -16.52 9.82
N ALA A 157 10.44 -16.23 9.90
CA ALA A 157 11.21 -16.36 11.11
C ALA A 157 10.76 -15.33 12.17
N HIS A 158 10.75 -15.72 13.44
CA HIS A 158 10.39 -14.82 14.54
C HIS A 158 11.50 -13.82 14.91
N ARG A 159 12.68 -13.99 14.32
CA ARG A 159 13.84 -13.12 14.50
C ARG A 159 14.76 -13.25 13.30
N VAL A 160 15.55 -12.22 13.08
CA VAL A 160 16.72 -12.28 12.21
C VAL A 160 17.79 -13.12 12.87
N GLU A 161 18.21 -14.19 12.19
CA GLU A 161 19.41 -14.95 12.52
C GLU A 161 20.52 -14.60 11.53
N HIS A 162 21.63 -14.07 12.03
CA HIS A 162 22.84 -13.87 11.24
C HIS A 162 24.05 -14.28 12.08
N GLN A 163 25.04 -14.93 11.44
CA GLN A 163 26.30 -15.22 12.12
C GLN A 163 27.14 -13.95 12.09
N ARG A 164 27.67 -13.53 13.25
CA ARG A 164 28.52 -12.33 13.34
C ARG A 164 29.75 -12.42 12.43
N ASP A 165 30.27 -13.63 12.24
CA ASP A 165 31.43 -13.90 11.38
C ASP A 165 31.08 -13.92 9.88
N SER A 166 29.81 -13.74 9.51
CA SER A 166 29.32 -13.75 8.12
C SER A 166 28.98 -12.37 7.56
N ILE A 167 29.40 -11.30 8.25
CA ILE A 167 29.21 -9.92 7.78
C ILE A 167 30.21 -9.65 6.65
N PRO A 168 29.75 -9.37 5.42
CA PRO A 168 30.63 -9.07 4.28
C PRO A 168 31.44 -7.79 4.49
N ASP A 169 32.57 -7.69 3.78
CA ASP A 169 33.33 -6.45 3.67
C ASP A 169 32.45 -5.31 3.14
N GLY A 170 32.65 -4.11 3.70
CA GLY A 170 31.88 -2.91 3.31
C GLY A 170 30.57 -2.72 4.08
N VAL A 171 30.07 -3.73 4.79
CA VAL A 171 28.93 -3.58 5.71
C VAL A 171 29.38 -2.90 6.99
N ILE A 172 28.72 -1.81 7.36
CA ILE A 172 29.08 -0.95 8.50
C ILE A 172 27.88 -0.76 9.42
N ASN A 173 26.74 -0.32 8.87
CA ASN A 173 25.59 0.16 9.64
C ASN A 173 24.42 -0.83 9.72
N ALA A 174 24.39 -1.88 8.91
CA ALA A 174 23.34 -2.89 8.98
C ALA A 174 23.29 -3.69 10.30
N PRO A 175 24.40 -4.11 10.93
CA PRO A 175 24.36 -4.95 12.14
C PRO A 175 23.57 -4.37 13.33
N PRO A 176 23.73 -3.09 13.73
CA PRO A 176 22.91 -2.51 14.78
C PRO A 176 21.42 -2.42 14.39
N LEU A 177 21.10 -2.22 13.11
CA LEU A 177 19.71 -2.23 12.63
C LEU A 177 19.06 -3.60 12.79
N LEU A 178 19.80 -4.69 12.55
CA LEU A 178 19.30 -6.05 12.79
C LEU A 178 19.01 -6.32 14.27
N ALA A 179 19.78 -5.71 15.19
CA ALA A 179 19.49 -5.78 16.61
C ALA A 179 18.19 -5.02 16.95
N GLU A 180 18.04 -3.80 16.45
CA GLU A 180 16.82 -2.98 16.62
C GLU A 180 15.57 -3.69 16.06
N ILE A 181 15.66 -4.25 14.85
CA ILE A 181 14.58 -5.03 14.23
C ILE A 181 14.18 -6.20 15.14
N ASN A 182 15.15 -6.97 15.63
CA ASN A 182 14.87 -8.11 16.52
C ASN A 182 14.17 -7.69 17.82
N ASP A 183 14.61 -6.60 18.43
CA ASP A 183 14.00 -6.07 19.65
C ASP A 183 12.55 -5.64 19.37
N LYS A 184 12.31 -4.93 18.27
CA LYS A 184 10.97 -4.44 17.90
C LYS A 184 10.01 -5.55 17.46
N VAL A 185 10.51 -6.57 16.78
CA VAL A 185 9.72 -7.76 16.44
C VAL A 185 9.25 -8.47 17.72
N ALA A 186 10.11 -8.60 18.74
CA ALA A 186 9.75 -9.22 20.02
C ALA A 186 8.75 -8.37 20.84
N GLU A 187 8.83 -7.04 20.73
CA GLU A 187 7.94 -6.09 21.39
C GLU A 187 6.57 -5.94 20.71
N PHE A 188 6.42 -6.41 19.47
CA PHE A 188 5.21 -6.21 18.67
C PHE A 188 3.94 -6.70 19.40
N ARG A 189 2.91 -5.85 19.40
CA ARG A 189 1.56 -6.19 19.88
C ARG A 189 0.54 -5.63 18.88
N PRO A 190 -0.53 -6.39 18.53
CA PRO A 190 -1.60 -5.87 17.68
C PRO A 190 -2.17 -4.56 18.23
N GLY A 191 -2.42 -3.60 17.33
CA GLY A 191 -2.97 -2.29 17.67
C GLY A 191 -1.96 -1.25 18.15
N LYS A 192 -0.66 -1.58 18.21
CA LYS A 192 0.40 -0.57 18.31
C LYS A 192 0.80 -0.08 16.93
N ASP A 193 1.19 1.19 16.87
CA ASP A 193 1.77 1.78 15.66
C ASP A 193 3.06 1.06 15.26
N ASN A 194 3.33 1.06 13.96
CA ASN A 194 4.55 0.50 13.39
C ASN A 194 5.78 1.26 13.90
N HIS A 195 6.84 0.54 14.24
CA HIS A 195 8.15 1.14 14.45
C HIS A 195 8.82 1.33 13.09
N ILE A 196 9.28 2.53 12.78
CA ILE A 196 9.83 2.88 11.46
C ILE A 196 11.32 3.18 11.59
N ILE A 197 12.13 2.44 10.85
CA ILE A 197 13.56 2.70 10.66
C ILE A 197 13.72 3.36 9.29
N ASN A 198 14.14 4.62 9.26
CA ASN A 198 14.37 5.36 8.02
C ASN A 198 15.79 5.13 7.51
N LEU A 199 15.95 4.25 6.53
CA LEU A 199 17.26 3.90 5.95
C LEU A 199 17.87 5.06 5.15
N THR A 200 17.04 5.89 4.51
CA THR A 200 17.50 7.05 3.73
C THR A 200 18.18 8.12 4.58
N LEU A 201 17.75 8.28 5.85
CA LEU A 201 18.36 9.24 6.78
C LEU A 201 19.60 8.70 7.49
N LEU A 202 19.91 7.41 7.33
CA LEU A 202 21.08 6.80 7.92
C LEU A 202 22.23 6.76 6.89
N PRO A 203 23.50 6.86 7.32
CA PRO A 203 24.64 6.79 6.42
C PRO A 203 24.88 5.33 5.96
N GLN A 204 23.98 4.77 5.16
CA GLN A 204 24.08 3.39 4.68
C GLN A 204 25.06 3.29 3.50
N THR A 205 25.86 2.23 3.49
CA THR A 205 26.60 1.81 2.29
C THR A 205 25.71 0.95 1.39
N GLU A 206 26.07 0.80 0.12
CA GLU A 206 25.40 -0.16 -0.78
C GLU A 206 25.45 -1.58 -0.21
N ALA A 207 26.61 -1.97 0.35
CA ALA A 207 26.80 -3.25 1.01
C ALA A 207 25.85 -3.45 2.21
N ASP A 208 25.56 -2.41 2.99
CA ASP A 208 24.58 -2.48 4.07
C ASP A 208 23.18 -2.83 3.56
N ILE A 209 22.73 -2.17 2.49
CA ILE A 209 21.41 -2.42 1.90
C ILE A 209 21.32 -3.83 1.33
N GLU A 210 22.33 -4.27 0.58
CA GLU A 210 22.40 -5.63 0.04
C GLU A 210 22.39 -6.69 1.16
N PHE A 211 23.14 -6.43 2.24
CA PHE A 211 23.18 -7.31 3.39
C PHE A 211 21.82 -7.39 4.08
N LEU A 212 21.16 -6.25 4.32
CA LEU A 212 19.80 -6.21 4.88
C LEU A 212 18.80 -6.95 3.99
N THR A 213 18.80 -6.72 2.67
CA THR A 213 17.91 -7.40 1.72
C THR A 213 18.09 -8.91 1.78
N ARG A 214 19.33 -9.38 1.80
CA ARG A 214 19.63 -10.81 1.88
C ARG A 214 19.19 -11.43 3.21
N VAL A 215 19.46 -10.76 4.32
CA VAL A 215 19.24 -11.30 5.67
C VAL A 215 17.76 -11.24 6.07
N LEU A 216 17.05 -10.17 5.71
CA LEU A 216 15.61 -10.08 5.95
C LEU A 216 14.82 -10.99 4.99
N GLY A 217 15.36 -11.21 3.79
CA GLY A 217 14.74 -12.06 2.77
C GLY A 217 13.44 -11.46 2.22
N LYS A 218 12.94 -12.08 1.14
CA LYS A 218 11.65 -11.73 0.53
C LYS A 218 10.55 -12.63 1.11
N GLY A 219 9.48 -12.02 1.60
CA GLY A 219 8.24 -12.68 1.98
C GLY A 219 7.25 -12.80 0.81
N PRO A 220 6.08 -13.42 1.03
CA PRO A 220 5.18 -13.79 -0.05
C PRO A 220 4.34 -12.63 -0.59
N LEU A 221 4.17 -11.53 0.15
CA LEU A 221 3.32 -10.41 -0.25
C LEU A 221 4.15 -9.22 -0.75
N THR A 222 3.80 -8.75 -1.94
CA THR A 222 4.22 -7.46 -2.50
C THR A 222 2.99 -6.59 -2.75
N ILE A 223 3.05 -5.32 -2.38
CA ILE A 223 1.98 -4.34 -2.52
C ILE A 223 2.52 -3.15 -3.29
N LEU A 224 1.74 -2.68 -4.25
CA LEU A 224 1.98 -1.43 -4.97
C LEU A 224 0.83 -0.48 -4.61
N SER A 225 1.18 0.68 -4.06
CA SER A 225 0.23 1.76 -3.81
C SER A 225 0.61 2.94 -4.69
N ARG A 226 -0.29 3.29 -5.62
CA ARG A 226 -0.09 4.32 -6.64
C ARG A 226 -0.70 5.69 -6.27
N GLY A 227 -1.12 5.85 -5.02
CA GLY A 227 -1.68 7.10 -4.50
C GLY A 227 -0.63 8.17 -4.23
N TYR A 228 -0.81 8.92 -3.15
CA TYR A 228 0.14 9.95 -2.74
C TYR A 228 1.52 9.34 -2.39
N GLY A 229 2.43 9.37 -3.36
CA GLY A 229 3.71 8.69 -3.29
C GLY A 229 3.60 7.25 -3.76
N ASN A 230 3.98 7.01 -5.02
CA ASN A 230 4.13 5.66 -5.56
C ASN A 230 5.05 4.86 -4.62
N CYS A 231 4.51 3.85 -3.96
CA CYS A 231 5.29 3.05 -3.03
C CYS A 231 5.15 1.56 -3.30
N ARG A 232 6.28 0.87 -3.08
CA ARG A 232 6.38 -0.58 -3.08
C ARG A 232 6.59 -1.04 -1.66
N ILE A 233 5.70 -1.89 -1.18
CA ILE A 233 5.79 -2.51 0.13
C ILE A 233 5.99 -4.00 -0.08
N THR A 234 6.99 -4.58 0.58
CA THR A 234 7.25 -6.02 0.50
C THR A 234 7.33 -6.59 1.90
N SER A 235 6.55 -7.63 2.17
CA SER A 235 6.75 -8.44 3.37
C SER A 235 8.12 -9.11 3.31
N THR A 236 8.81 -9.24 4.43
CA THR A 236 10.09 -9.95 4.50
C THR A 236 9.90 -11.39 4.98
N ALA A 237 10.98 -12.18 5.00
CA ALA A 237 10.98 -13.50 5.61
C ALA A 237 11.06 -13.46 7.14
N VAL A 238 10.96 -12.26 7.75
CA VAL A 238 10.96 -12.03 9.20
C VAL A 238 9.59 -11.47 9.61
N GLN A 239 9.05 -12.02 10.70
CA GLN A 239 7.67 -11.77 11.11
C GLN A 239 7.41 -10.28 11.39
N ASN A 240 6.34 -9.74 10.81
CA ASN A 240 5.89 -8.35 10.98
C ASN A 240 6.89 -7.29 10.49
N VAL A 241 7.88 -7.67 9.69
CA VAL A 241 8.86 -6.74 9.11
C VAL A 241 8.52 -6.51 7.65
N TRP A 242 8.34 -5.24 7.31
CA TRP A 242 7.99 -4.76 5.98
C TRP A 242 9.10 -3.85 5.46
N TRP A 243 9.42 -4.02 4.19
CA TRP A 243 10.30 -3.12 3.47
C TRP A 243 9.44 -2.18 2.63
N VAL A 244 9.52 -0.88 2.90
CA VAL A 244 8.70 0.14 2.24
C VAL A 244 9.59 1.11 1.49
N GLN A 245 9.31 1.28 0.20
CA GLN A 245 10.10 2.11 -0.71
C GLN A 245 9.16 3.08 -1.42
N TYR A 246 9.41 4.38 -1.26
CA TYR A 246 8.68 5.43 -1.97
C TYR A 246 9.50 5.93 -3.14
N PHE A 247 8.81 6.19 -4.23
CA PHE A 247 9.37 6.64 -5.49
C PHE A 247 8.73 7.97 -5.89
N ASN A 248 9.52 8.81 -6.56
CA ASN A 248 8.99 10.02 -7.17
C ASN A 248 8.39 9.75 -8.57
N SER A 249 7.96 10.80 -9.25
CA SER A 249 7.41 10.76 -10.62
C SER A 249 8.40 10.27 -11.70
N GLN A 250 9.69 10.15 -11.37
CA GLN A 250 10.75 9.65 -12.25
C GLN A 250 11.25 8.25 -11.83
N ASP A 251 10.49 7.53 -11.00
CA ASP A 251 10.85 6.22 -10.44
C ASP A 251 12.17 6.19 -9.63
N LYS A 252 12.64 7.35 -9.17
CA LYS A 252 13.79 7.43 -8.25
C LYS A 252 13.29 7.12 -6.84
N ASN A 253 13.97 6.22 -6.13
CA ASN A 253 13.69 5.98 -4.72
C ASN A 253 14.04 7.23 -3.91
N ILE A 254 13.05 7.78 -3.21
CA ILE A 254 13.19 9.02 -2.42
C ILE A 254 13.13 8.76 -0.91
N LEU A 255 12.52 7.65 -0.51
CA LEU A 255 12.45 7.23 0.88
C LEU A 255 12.45 5.70 0.94
N ASN A 256 13.31 5.17 1.80
CA ASN A 256 13.48 3.75 2.03
C ASN A 256 13.38 3.47 3.53
N THR A 257 12.41 2.67 3.94
CA THR A 257 12.14 2.38 5.36
C THR A 257 11.96 0.89 5.60
N ILE A 258 12.32 0.47 6.82
CA ILE A 258 11.87 -0.80 7.40
C ILE A 258 10.79 -0.47 8.42
N GLU A 259 9.60 -1.02 8.24
CA GLU A 259 8.50 -0.89 9.18
C GLU A 259 8.27 -2.21 9.92
N ILE A 260 8.28 -2.15 11.25
CA ILE A 260 8.05 -3.31 12.12
C ILE A 260 6.70 -3.16 12.79
N GLY A 261 5.73 -3.97 12.38
CA GLY A 261 4.40 -4.01 12.96
C GLY A 261 3.31 -4.60 12.06
N ALA A 262 2.12 -4.00 12.13
CA ALA A 262 1.04 -4.33 11.22
C ALA A 262 1.38 -3.94 9.78
N ILE A 263 0.50 -4.26 8.83
CA ILE A 263 0.66 -3.80 7.46
C ILE A 263 0.81 -2.26 7.42
N PRO A 264 1.74 -1.70 6.61
CA PRO A 264 1.92 -0.26 6.53
C PRO A 264 0.62 0.48 6.23
N ALA A 265 0.37 1.57 6.93
CA ALA A 265 -0.90 2.31 6.86
C ALA A 265 -1.22 2.81 5.44
N VAL A 266 -0.20 3.10 4.64
CA VAL A 266 -0.32 3.52 3.23
C VAL A 266 -0.90 2.45 2.28
N ALA A 267 -1.05 1.20 2.75
CA ALA A 267 -1.70 0.11 2.02
C ALA A 267 -3.07 -0.28 2.60
N ALA A 268 -3.55 0.43 3.63
CA ALA A 268 -4.80 0.16 4.31
C ALA A 268 -5.79 1.31 4.10
N ALA A 269 -7.03 0.97 3.77
CA ALA A 269 -8.11 1.94 3.78
C ALA A 269 -8.38 2.40 5.22
N ALA A 270 -8.66 3.69 5.39
CA ALA A 270 -9.12 4.25 6.65
C ALA A 270 -10.58 3.88 6.92
N HIS A 271 -11.08 4.21 8.11
CA HIS A 271 -12.49 3.96 8.42
C HIS A 271 -13.42 4.91 7.64
N GLU A 272 -13.00 6.15 7.48
CA GLU A 272 -13.67 7.18 6.71
C GLU A 272 -13.78 6.77 5.23
N ASP A 273 -12.75 6.14 4.67
CA ASP A 273 -12.77 5.63 3.29
C ASP A 273 -13.86 4.58 3.06
N VAL A 274 -14.08 3.71 4.06
CA VAL A 274 -15.14 2.69 4.00
C VAL A 274 -16.52 3.33 4.14
N GLN A 275 -16.65 4.40 4.92
CA GLN A 275 -17.89 5.17 5.04
C GLN A 275 -18.24 5.85 3.71
N ASP A 276 -17.29 6.56 3.10
CA ASP A 276 -17.43 7.18 1.79
C ASP A 276 -17.76 6.15 0.70
N SER A 277 -17.12 4.97 0.76
CA SER A 277 -17.35 3.88 -0.18
C SER A 277 -18.76 3.29 -0.08
N ALA A 278 -19.34 3.26 1.13
CA ALA A 278 -20.72 2.83 1.32
C ALA A 278 -21.71 3.79 0.64
N GLU A 279 -21.46 5.10 0.72
CA GLU A 279 -22.27 6.12 0.03
C GLU A 279 -22.13 5.98 -1.49
N ARG A 280 -20.89 5.87 -1.99
CA ARG A 280 -20.60 5.75 -3.43
C ARG A 280 -21.23 4.50 -4.06
N LEU A 281 -21.13 3.34 -3.41
CA LEU A 281 -21.73 2.12 -3.95
C LEU A 281 -23.26 2.24 -3.98
N SER A 282 -23.87 2.82 -2.95
CA SER A 282 -25.31 3.09 -2.94
C SER A 282 -25.74 3.97 -4.10
N GLU A 283 -25.04 5.09 -4.35
CA GLU A 283 -25.32 5.99 -5.48
C GLU A 283 -25.21 5.27 -6.84
N ILE A 284 -24.19 4.42 -7.01
CA ILE A 284 -24.03 3.61 -8.23
C ILE A 284 -25.22 2.65 -8.42
N LEU A 285 -25.66 1.98 -7.35
CA LEU A 285 -26.77 1.04 -7.42
C LEU A 285 -28.12 1.72 -7.65
N GLU A 286 -28.32 2.93 -7.13
CA GLU A 286 -29.51 3.74 -7.40
C GLU A 286 -29.64 4.09 -8.89
N ALA A 287 -28.54 4.24 -9.62
CA ALA A 287 -28.57 4.47 -11.06
C ALA A 287 -29.09 3.26 -11.88
N TYR A 288 -29.21 2.08 -11.25
CA TYR A 288 -29.72 0.85 -11.85
C TYR A 288 -31.15 0.47 -11.40
N LEU A 289 -31.79 1.29 -10.56
CA LEU A 289 -33.17 1.10 -10.10
C LEU A 289 -34.20 1.77 -11.02
#